data_AF-A0A2T2SNR9-F1
#
_entry.id   AF-A0A2T2SNR9-F1
#
_cell.length_a   1.000
_cell.length_b   1.000
_cell.length_c   1.000
_cell.angle_alpha   90.00
_cell.angle_beta   90.00
_cell.angle_gamma   90.00
#
_symmetry.space_group_name_H-M   'P 1'
#
loop_
_entity.id
_entity.type
_entity.pdbx_description
1 polymer ?
#
loop_
_entity_poly.entity_id
_entity_poly.type
_entity_poly.pdbx_seq_one_letter_code
_entity_poly.pdbx_strand_id
1 'polypeptide(L)'
;MKRALPLLAFALACVALAGCDEGLLVDNTDPNATTDPSLGGLLPSAIYTTTEQAIFPAAATTAYYTQNLASPSGSSTDQHYEARIGDAWSGVYDAISDVEALRAEARRQDAPYYAGIAQIIKAFNLGLATDLWGAIPSEEAVGGSANLTPAYDEQEVVYGDVQSLLDSAITALST
;
A
#
# COMPACT_ATOMS: atom_id res chain seq x y z
N MET A 1 -48.20 -47.93 -12.80
CA MET A 1 -47.13 -47.51 -11.86
C MET A 1 -45.71 -47.84 -12.35
N LYS A 2 -45.43 -49.03 -12.92
CA LYS A 2 -44.07 -49.42 -13.37
C LYS A 2 -43.47 -48.59 -14.53
N ARG A 3 -44.30 -47.94 -15.36
CA ARG A 3 -43.84 -47.05 -16.46
C ARG A 3 -43.59 -45.60 -16.05
N ALA A 4 -44.09 -45.19 -14.88
CA ALA A 4 -43.90 -43.83 -14.35
C ALA A 4 -42.56 -43.68 -13.62
N LEU A 5 -42.04 -44.77 -13.03
CA LEU A 5 -40.75 -44.80 -12.34
C LEU A 5 -39.54 -44.41 -13.23
N PRO A 6 -39.39 -44.93 -14.47
CA PRO A 6 -38.29 -44.51 -15.35
C PRO A 6 -38.42 -43.05 -15.81
N LEU A 7 -39.65 -42.54 -16.00
CA LEU A 7 -39.90 -41.14 -16.35
C LEU A 7 -39.57 -40.19 -15.20
N LEU A 8 -39.89 -40.59 -13.97
CA LEU A 8 -39.54 -39.82 -12.76
C LEU A 8 -38.02 -39.82 -12.52
N ALA A 9 -37.35 -40.96 -12.73
CA ALA A 9 -35.91 -41.06 -12.63
C ALA A 9 -35.18 -40.21 -13.70
N PHE A 10 -35.71 -40.18 -14.93
CA PHE A 10 -35.18 -39.33 -16.00
C PHE A 10 -35.38 -37.83 -15.68
N ALA A 11 -36.56 -37.45 -15.19
CA ALA A 11 -36.81 -36.07 -14.78
C ALA A 11 -35.90 -35.62 -13.63
N LEU A 12 -35.66 -36.48 -12.64
CA LEU A 12 -34.75 -36.19 -11.53
C LEU A 12 -33.28 -36.10 -11.99
N ALA A 13 -32.88 -36.92 -12.96
CA ALA A 13 -31.56 -36.84 -13.58
C ALA A 13 -31.36 -35.53 -14.37
N CYS A 14 -32.40 -35.03 -15.06
CA CYS A 14 -32.34 -33.74 -15.74
C CYS A 14 -32.22 -32.56 -14.76
N VAL A 15 -32.87 -32.63 -13.59
CA VAL A 15 -32.73 -31.61 -12.53
C VAL A 15 -31.34 -31.67 -11.89
N ALA A 16 -30.74 -32.85 -11.76
CA ALA A 16 -29.37 -32.99 -11.26
C ALA A 16 -28.29 -32.48 -12.23
N LEU A 17 -28.60 -32.37 -13.53
CA LEU A 17 -27.73 -31.80 -14.57
C LEU A 17 -27.94 -30.28 -14.76
N ALA A 18 -28.99 -29.70 -14.19
CA ALA A 18 -29.15 -28.25 -14.07
C ALA A 18 -28.28 -27.76 -12.91
N GLY A 19 -26.96 -27.73 -13.13
CA GLY A 19 -26.03 -27.09 -12.22
C GLY A 19 -26.38 -25.61 -12.01
N CYS A 20 -26.10 -25.09 -10.82
CA CYS A 20 -26.15 -23.66 -10.56
C CYS A 20 -25.28 -22.91 -11.58
N ASP A 21 -25.77 -21.77 -12.03
CA ASP A 21 -25.11 -20.87 -12.97
C ASP A 21 -23.62 -20.70 -12.63
N GLU A 22 -22.73 -20.69 -13.62
CA GLU A 22 -21.28 -20.49 -13.43
C GLU A 22 -20.96 -19.13 -12.74
N GLY A 23 -21.96 -18.25 -12.62
CA GLY A 23 -21.89 -16.93 -12.00
C GLY A 23 -21.42 -16.87 -10.55
N LEU A 24 -21.45 -17.97 -9.78
CA LEU A 24 -21.02 -17.91 -8.37
C LEU A 24 -19.51 -17.69 -8.20
N LEU A 25 -18.70 -18.02 -9.22
CA LEU A 25 -17.24 -17.83 -9.22
C LEU A 25 -16.76 -16.83 -10.28
N VAL A 26 -17.63 -16.41 -11.21
CA VAL A 26 -17.28 -15.45 -12.27
C VAL A 26 -17.37 -14.01 -11.79
N ASP A 27 -18.24 -13.72 -10.82
CA ASP A 27 -18.48 -12.36 -10.32
C ASP A 27 -18.08 -12.22 -8.84
N ASN A 28 -16.83 -12.55 -8.53
CA ASN A 28 -16.21 -12.24 -7.23
C ASN A 28 -15.68 -10.79 -7.21
N THR A 29 -16.49 -9.87 -7.73
CA THR A 29 -16.22 -8.45 -7.69
C THR A 29 -16.74 -7.93 -6.35
N ASP A 30 -15.85 -7.51 -5.45
CA ASP A 30 -16.27 -6.93 -4.17
C ASP A 30 -17.08 -5.65 -4.44
N PRO A 31 -18.39 -5.62 -4.14
CA PRO A 31 -19.22 -4.44 -4.41
C PRO A 31 -18.83 -3.23 -3.53
N ASN A 32 -18.02 -3.43 -2.49
CA ASN A 32 -17.49 -2.37 -1.64
C ASN A 32 -16.09 -1.91 -2.08
N ALA A 33 -15.43 -2.62 -2.98
CA ALA A 33 -14.12 -2.21 -3.47
C ALA A 33 -14.25 -0.96 -4.34
N THR A 34 -13.38 0.02 -4.09
CA THR A 34 -13.29 1.20 -4.96
C THR A 34 -12.62 0.78 -6.26
N THR A 35 -13.34 0.87 -7.37
CA THR A 35 -12.84 0.49 -8.70
C THR A 35 -12.18 1.66 -9.45
N ASP A 36 -12.52 2.89 -9.10
CA ASP A 36 -11.91 4.11 -9.66
C ASP A 36 -11.69 5.17 -8.57
N PRO A 37 -10.51 5.18 -7.93
CA PRO A 37 -10.23 6.11 -6.86
C PRO A 37 -9.95 7.53 -7.40
N SER A 38 -10.68 8.52 -6.91
CA SER A 38 -10.49 9.92 -7.33
C SER A 38 -9.24 10.56 -6.72
N LEU A 39 -8.68 11.58 -7.37
CA LEU A 39 -7.59 12.41 -6.82
C LEU A 39 -7.90 12.94 -5.41
N GLY A 40 -9.14 13.39 -5.20
CA GLY A 40 -9.61 13.92 -3.92
C GLY A 40 -9.74 12.86 -2.81
N GLY A 41 -9.76 11.57 -3.15
CA GLY A 41 -9.70 10.47 -2.18
C GLY A 41 -8.27 9.95 -1.97
N LEU A 42 -7.52 9.80 -3.06
CA LEU A 42 -6.15 9.27 -3.05
C LEU A 42 -5.18 10.16 -2.28
N LEU A 43 -5.25 11.48 -2.48
CA LEU A 43 -4.32 12.39 -1.80
C LEU A 43 -4.49 12.38 -0.27
N PRO A 44 -5.72 12.56 0.28
CA PRO A 44 -5.92 12.42 1.72
C PRO A 44 -5.55 11.03 2.26
N SER A 45 -5.81 9.96 1.51
CA SER A 45 -5.39 8.60 1.88
C SER A 45 -3.87 8.52 2.05
N ALA A 46 -3.11 8.92 1.03
CA ALA A 46 -1.66 8.89 1.07
C ALA A 46 -1.07 9.71 2.24
N ILE A 47 -1.63 10.89 2.52
CA ILE A 47 -1.22 11.72 3.67
C ILE A 47 -1.54 11.03 5.00
N TYR A 48 -2.75 10.46 5.12
CA TYR A 48 -3.18 9.75 6.31
C TYR A 48 -2.30 8.53 6.59
N THR A 49 -2.09 7.67 5.59
CA THR A 49 -1.24 6.48 5.67
C THR A 49 0.19 6.86 6.07
N THR A 50 0.76 7.90 5.45
CA THR A 50 2.08 8.42 5.84
C THR A 50 2.12 8.86 7.31
N THR A 51 1.09 9.57 7.77
CA THR A 51 1.10 10.16 9.12
C THR A 51 0.84 9.12 10.21
N GLU A 52 -0.20 8.31 10.06
CA GLU A 52 -0.68 7.41 11.10
C GLU A 52 -0.02 6.03 11.04
N GLN A 53 0.34 5.55 9.85
CA GLN A 53 0.87 4.19 9.68
C GLN A 53 2.38 4.17 9.50
N ALA A 54 3.01 5.24 9.01
CA ALA A 54 4.48 5.33 8.93
C ALA A 54 5.07 6.18 10.08
N ILE A 55 4.72 7.47 10.15
CA ILE A 55 5.33 8.41 11.10
C ILE A 55 5.02 8.04 12.55
N PHE A 56 3.75 7.82 12.89
CA PHE A 56 3.36 7.55 14.27
C PHE A 56 4.09 6.35 14.91
N PRO A 57 4.11 5.14 14.32
CA PRO A 57 4.83 4.01 14.91
C PRO A 57 6.36 4.22 14.93
N ALA A 58 6.93 4.90 13.93
CA ALA A 58 8.34 5.28 13.94
C ALA A 58 8.64 6.22 15.13
N ALA A 59 7.87 7.29 15.27
CA ALA A 59 8.00 8.29 16.33
C ALA A 59 7.77 7.70 17.73
N ALA A 60 6.77 6.83 17.88
CA ALA A 60 6.47 6.15 19.14
C ALA A 60 7.65 5.27 19.61
N THR A 61 8.49 4.80 18.69
CA THR A 61 9.70 4.04 19.00
C THR A 61 10.89 4.96 19.23
N THR A 62 11.16 5.87 18.30
CA THR A 62 12.34 6.76 18.35
C THR A 62 12.29 7.74 19.52
N ALA A 63 11.10 8.13 19.98
CA ALA A 63 10.94 9.01 21.14
C ALA A 63 11.53 8.44 22.44
N TYR A 64 11.56 7.11 22.60
CA TYR A 64 12.23 6.46 23.73
C TYR A 64 13.75 6.50 23.56
N TYR A 65 14.27 6.25 22.36
CA TYR A 65 15.71 6.33 22.08
C TYR A 65 16.28 7.75 22.23
N THR A 66 15.51 8.77 21.85
CA THR A 66 15.89 10.17 22.04
C THR A 66 15.49 10.72 23.42
N GLN A 67 14.92 9.88 24.30
CA GLN A 67 14.51 10.23 25.66
C GLN A 67 13.51 11.39 25.77
N ASN A 68 12.70 11.61 24.73
CA ASN A 68 11.58 12.56 24.79
C ASN A 68 10.40 11.96 25.58
N LEU A 69 10.27 10.63 25.56
CA LEU A 69 9.30 9.87 26.34
C LEU A 69 10.02 8.80 27.17
N ALA A 70 9.38 8.37 28.26
CA ALA A 70 9.81 7.26 29.09
C ALA A 70 8.61 6.36 29.40
N SER A 71 8.81 5.05 29.45
CA SER A 71 7.74 4.09 29.68
C SER A 71 7.48 3.95 31.19
N PRO A 72 6.25 4.21 31.66
CA PRO A 72 5.93 4.09 33.09
C PRO A 72 6.01 2.65 33.61
N SER A 73 5.94 1.66 32.73
CA SER A 73 6.05 0.23 33.05
C SER A 73 7.37 -0.40 32.60
N GLY A 74 8.29 0.40 32.02
CA GLY A 74 9.55 -0.08 31.47
C GLY A 74 9.35 -1.01 30.28
N SER A 75 8.81 -0.52 29.17
CA SER A 75 8.73 -1.27 27.91
C SER A 75 10.13 -1.73 27.44
N SER A 76 10.17 -2.77 26.60
CA SER A 76 11.45 -3.29 26.08
C SER A 76 12.24 -2.22 25.30
N THR A 77 11.55 -1.43 24.48
CA THR A 77 12.14 -0.32 23.71
C THR A 77 12.75 0.74 24.64
N ASP A 78 12.05 1.12 25.72
CA ASP A 78 12.53 2.11 26.70
C ASP A 78 13.73 1.58 27.50
N GLN A 79 13.77 0.28 27.74
CA GLN A 79 14.95 -0.41 28.30
C GLN A 79 16.07 -0.64 27.27
N HIS A 80 15.97 -0.07 26.07
CA HIS A 80 16.95 -0.15 24.99
C HIS A 80 17.23 -1.57 24.47
N TYR A 81 16.26 -2.49 24.62
CA TYR A 81 16.29 -3.73 23.86
C TYR A 81 15.97 -3.48 22.38
N GLU A 82 16.26 -4.47 21.54
CA GLU A 82 15.94 -4.44 20.11
C GLU A 82 14.46 -4.12 19.88
N ALA A 83 14.17 -3.01 19.21
CA ALA A 83 12.83 -2.66 18.78
C ALA A 83 12.54 -3.21 17.39
N ARG A 84 11.32 -3.74 17.22
CA ARG A 84 10.81 -4.15 15.91
C ARG A 84 9.70 -3.19 15.50
N ILE A 85 9.98 -2.44 14.45
CA ILE A 85 9.11 -1.37 13.93
C ILE A 85 8.45 -1.78 12.61
N GLY A 86 8.01 -3.04 12.52
CA GLY A 86 7.40 -3.58 11.30
C GLY A 86 6.14 -2.85 10.84
N ASP A 87 5.37 -2.27 11.77
CA ASP A 87 4.19 -1.47 11.43
C ASP A 87 4.56 -0.21 10.63
N ALA A 88 5.66 0.46 11.03
CA ALA A 88 6.17 1.61 10.29
C ALA A 88 6.67 1.22 8.89
N TRP A 89 7.33 0.06 8.77
CA TRP A 89 7.76 -0.47 7.47
C TRP A 89 6.57 -0.70 6.54
N SER A 90 5.53 -1.39 7.04
CA SER A 90 4.31 -1.61 6.26
C SER A 90 3.65 -0.29 5.87
N GLY A 91 3.50 0.65 6.82
CA GLY A 91 2.90 1.94 6.55
C GLY A 91 3.65 2.78 5.51
N VAL A 92 4.98 2.72 5.48
CA VAL A 92 5.79 3.35 4.42
C VAL A 92 5.41 2.79 3.04
N TYR A 93 5.40 1.47 2.88
CA TYR A 93 5.16 0.86 1.56
C TYR A 93 3.69 0.89 1.15
N ASP A 94 2.77 0.90 2.11
CA ASP A 94 1.34 1.16 1.87
C ASP A 94 1.15 2.61 1.38
N ALA A 95 1.81 3.59 2.01
CA ALA A 95 1.78 4.98 1.55
C ALA A 95 2.41 5.16 0.17
N ILE A 96 3.52 4.49 -0.12
CA ILE A 96 4.15 4.51 -1.45
C ILE A 96 3.20 3.89 -2.50
N SER A 97 2.47 2.84 -2.16
CA SER A 97 1.47 2.23 -3.05
C SER A 97 0.31 3.19 -3.35
N ASP A 98 -0.25 3.85 -2.33
CA ASP A 98 -1.28 4.89 -2.49
C ASP A 98 -0.78 6.04 -3.37
N VAL A 99 0.49 6.42 -3.19
CA VAL A 99 1.14 7.48 -3.97
C VAL A 99 1.31 7.09 -5.44
N GLU A 100 1.68 5.86 -5.77
CA GLU A 100 1.77 5.43 -7.18
C GLU A 100 0.39 5.41 -7.85
N ALA A 101 -0.67 5.01 -7.13
CA ALA A 101 -2.04 5.14 -7.62
C ALA A 101 -2.42 6.62 -7.85
N LEU A 102 -2.08 7.50 -6.91
CA LEU A 102 -2.29 8.95 -7.05
C LEU A 102 -1.54 9.53 -8.25
N ARG A 103 -0.29 9.11 -8.49
CA ARG A 103 0.52 9.57 -9.63
C ARG A 103 -0.06 9.10 -10.96
N ALA A 104 -0.50 7.84 -11.03
CA ALA A 104 -1.15 7.30 -12.22
C ALA A 104 -2.42 8.09 -12.53
N GLU A 105 -3.23 8.38 -11.51
CA GLU A 105 -4.45 9.17 -11.66
C GLU A 105 -4.18 10.61 -12.07
N ALA A 106 -3.19 11.25 -11.46
CA ALA A 106 -2.82 12.61 -11.76
C ALA A 106 -2.35 12.76 -13.22
N ARG A 107 -1.61 11.78 -13.74
CA ARG A 107 -1.23 11.74 -15.16
C ARG A 107 -2.44 11.56 -16.08
N ARG A 108 -3.38 10.69 -15.70
CA ARG A 108 -4.60 10.44 -16.47
C ARG A 108 -5.48 11.69 -16.61
N GLN A 109 -5.54 12.51 -15.56
CA GLN A 109 -6.33 13.75 -15.52
C GLN A 109 -5.54 15.02 -15.89
N ASP A 110 -4.28 14.90 -16.32
CA ASP A 110 -3.39 16.03 -16.58
C ASP A 110 -3.34 17.03 -15.41
N ALA A 111 -3.18 16.50 -14.19
CA ALA A 111 -3.18 17.22 -12.93
C ALA A 111 -1.76 17.32 -12.34
N PRO A 112 -0.86 18.17 -12.89
CA PRO A 112 0.56 18.19 -12.54
C PRO A 112 0.81 18.51 -11.07
N TYR A 113 -0.03 19.34 -10.44
CA TYR A 113 0.10 19.66 -9.02
C TYR A 113 -0.08 18.43 -8.12
N TYR A 114 -1.04 17.56 -8.42
CA TYR A 114 -1.22 16.30 -7.69
C TYR A 114 -0.03 15.36 -7.91
N ALA A 115 0.49 15.29 -9.14
CA ALA A 115 1.68 14.51 -9.43
C ALA A 115 2.93 15.02 -8.70
N GLY A 116 3.06 16.35 -8.52
CA GLY A 116 4.13 16.96 -7.73
C GLY A 116 4.00 16.66 -6.23
N ILE A 117 2.82 16.82 -5.66
CA ILE A 117 2.55 16.48 -4.25
C ILE A 117 2.83 15.00 -3.98
N ALA A 118 2.39 14.12 -4.87
CA ALA A 118 2.62 12.69 -4.75
C ALA A 118 4.12 12.35 -4.71
N GLN A 119 4.95 13.03 -5.50
CA GLN A 119 6.40 12.85 -5.49
C GLN A 119 7.04 13.29 -4.17
N ILE A 120 6.56 14.38 -3.57
CA ILE A 120 7.00 14.82 -2.23
C ILE A 120 6.69 13.75 -1.18
N ILE A 121 5.47 13.18 -1.22
CA ILE A 121 5.06 12.15 -0.26
C ILE A 121 5.91 10.87 -0.44
N LYS A 122 6.21 10.46 -1.67
CA LYS A 122 7.13 9.32 -1.93
C LYS A 122 8.53 9.60 -1.38
N ALA A 123 9.08 10.77 -1.68
CA ALA A 123 10.40 11.19 -1.22
C ALA A 123 10.49 11.18 0.32
N PHE A 124 9.46 11.69 1.00
CA PHE A 124 9.38 11.67 2.46
C PHE A 124 9.38 10.24 3.02
N ASN A 125 8.56 9.34 2.47
CA ASN A 125 8.46 7.95 2.96
C ASN A 125 9.75 7.16 2.71
N LEU A 126 10.41 7.35 1.56
CA LEU A 126 11.72 6.73 1.28
C LEU A 126 12.81 7.25 2.24
N GLY A 127 12.82 8.57 2.51
CA GLY A 127 13.72 9.18 3.49
C GLY A 127 13.52 8.61 4.89
N LEU A 128 12.26 8.57 5.36
CA LEU A 128 11.90 7.99 6.65
C LEU A 128 12.35 6.53 6.76
N ALA A 129 12.14 5.74 5.70
CA ALA A 129 12.51 4.33 5.71
C ALA A 129 14.02 4.13 5.71
N THR A 130 14.76 4.83 4.86
CA THR A 130 16.22 4.65 4.83
C THR A 130 16.87 5.16 6.11
N ASP A 131 16.32 6.18 6.78
CA ASP A 131 16.80 6.63 8.09
C ASP A 131 16.64 5.58 9.19
N LEU A 132 15.61 4.74 9.10
CA LEU A 132 15.31 3.70 10.09
C LEU A 132 16.02 2.38 9.81
N TRP A 133 16.18 2.00 8.53
CA TRP A 133 16.66 0.67 8.13
C TRP A 133 17.92 0.65 7.27
N GLY A 134 18.41 1.80 6.79
CA GLY A 134 19.53 1.84 5.87
C GLY A 134 19.10 1.45 4.46
N ALA A 135 19.66 0.35 3.92
CA ALA A 135 19.30 -0.14 2.61
C ALA A 135 17.83 -0.60 2.58
N ILE A 136 17.09 -0.18 1.55
CA ILE A 136 15.66 -0.49 1.38
C ILE A 136 15.31 -0.62 -0.11
N PRO A 137 14.22 -1.32 -0.47
CA PRO A 137 13.67 -1.20 -1.81
C PRO A 137 13.19 0.23 -2.12
N SER A 138 13.78 0.86 -3.13
CA SER A 138 13.38 2.20 -3.62
C SER A 138 12.93 2.14 -5.08
N GLU A 139 13.83 1.77 -5.99
CA GLU A 139 13.56 1.79 -7.44
C GLU A 139 12.57 0.70 -7.85
N GLU A 140 12.79 -0.52 -7.33
CA GLU A 140 11.96 -1.69 -7.61
C GLU A 140 10.74 -1.82 -6.69
N ALA A 141 10.57 -0.90 -5.75
CA ALA A 141 9.48 -0.93 -4.79
C ALA A 141 8.11 -0.92 -5.48
N VAL A 142 7.12 -1.56 -4.83
CA VAL A 142 5.70 -1.57 -5.23
C VAL A 142 5.43 -2.00 -6.68
N GLY A 143 6.27 -2.87 -7.25
CA GLY A 143 6.07 -3.47 -8.59
C GLY A 143 4.87 -4.44 -8.72
N GLY A 144 4.07 -4.60 -7.66
CA GLY A 144 2.91 -5.48 -7.63
C GLY A 144 3.27 -6.93 -7.93
N SER A 145 2.40 -7.63 -8.67
CA SER A 145 2.62 -9.03 -9.06
C SER A 145 3.79 -9.23 -10.03
N ALA A 146 4.31 -8.15 -10.64
CA ALA A 146 5.44 -8.23 -11.57
C ALA A 146 6.79 -8.39 -10.85
N ASN A 147 6.92 -7.91 -9.61
CA ASN A 147 8.13 -8.07 -8.80
C ASN A 147 7.76 -8.28 -7.32
N LEU A 148 7.77 -9.54 -6.89
CA LEU A 148 7.47 -9.93 -5.50
C LEU A 148 8.71 -9.92 -4.60
N THR A 149 9.89 -9.70 -5.17
CA THR A 149 11.18 -9.73 -4.45
C THR A 149 12.03 -8.53 -4.87
N PRO A 150 11.57 -7.30 -4.57
CA PRO A 150 12.30 -6.11 -4.97
C PRO A 150 13.67 -6.07 -4.30
N ALA A 151 14.70 -5.71 -5.07
CA ALA A 151 16.04 -5.53 -4.57
C ALA A 151 16.12 -4.40 -3.53
N TYR A 152 17.11 -4.48 -2.64
CA TYR A 152 17.39 -3.44 -1.67
C TYR A 152 18.45 -2.52 -2.26
N ASP A 153 18.16 -1.24 -2.30
CA ASP A 153 19.05 -0.19 -2.75
C ASP A 153 19.84 0.34 -1.54
N GLU A 154 21.14 0.59 -1.71
CA GLU A 154 21.97 1.17 -0.67
C GLU A 154 21.48 2.56 -0.28
N GLN A 155 21.62 2.94 1.00
CA GLN A 155 21.09 4.21 1.54
C GLN A 155 21.54 5.46 0.73
N GLU A 156 22.76 5.47 0.21
CA GLU A 156 23.26 6.57 -0.64
C GLU A 156 22.44 6.71 -1.94
N VAL A 157 22.10 5.58 -2.56
CA VAL A 157 21.27 5.54 -3.77
C VAL A 157 19.86 6.02 -3.46
N VAL A 158 19.26 5.53 -2.37
CA VAL A 158 17.92 5.93 -1.93
C VAL A 158 17.84 7.44 -1.70
N TYR A 159 18.85 8.05 -1.09
CA TYR A 159 18.90 9.51 -0.94
C TYR A 159 19.04 10.26 -2.28
N GLY A 160 19.72 9.67 -3.27
CA GLY A 160 19.73 10.15 -4.64
C GLY A 160 18.33 10.15 -5.28
N ASP A 161 17.54 9.09 -5.03
CA ASP A 161 16.15 9.00 -5.49
C ASP A 161 15.25 10.05 -4.82
N VAL A 162 15.41 10.24 -3.51
CA VAL A 162 14.71 11.28 -2.74
C VAL A 162 14.93 12.65 -3.37
N GLN A 163 16.18 13.01 -3.67
CA GLN A 163 16.50 14.30 -4.30
C GLN A 163 15.90 14.41 -5.71
N SER A 164 15.99 13.35 -6.50
CA SER A 164 15.42 13.32 -7.87
C SER A 164 13.90 13.48 -7.88
N LEU A 165 13.20 12.88 -6.92
CA LEU A 165 11.76 13.03 -6.71
C LEU A 165 11.40 14.47 -6.33
N LEU A 166 12.18 15.10 -5.46
CA LEU A 166 11.94 16.49 -5.04
C LEU A 166 12.18 17.49 -6.17
N ASP A 167 13.23 17.31 -6.99
CA ASP A 167 13.48 18.15 -8.17
C ASP A 167 12.34 18.03 -9.21
N SER A 168 11.88 16.81 -9.43
CA SER A 168 10.74 16.53 -10.31
C SER A 168 9.44 17.12 -9.75
N ALA A 169 9.25 17.09 -8.42
CA ALA A 169 8.13 17.74 -7.76
C ALA A 169 8.15 19.28 -7.90
N ILE A 170 9.31 19.91 -7.69
CA ILE A 170 9.48 21.37 -7.88
C ILE A 170 9.07 21.77 -9.30
N THR A 171 9.51 21.00 -10.29
CA THR A 171 9.17 21.24 -11.69
C THR A 171 7.66 21.15 -11.91
N ALA A 172 7.01 20.08 -11.44
CA ALA A 172 5.57 19.87 -11.60
C ALA A 172 4.72 20.94 -10.89
N LEU A 173 5.18 21.45 -9.74
CA LEU A 173 4.49 22.48 -8.96
C LEU A 173 4.70 23.91 -9.46
N SER A 174 5.64 24.11 -10.39
CA SER A 174 5.96 25.42 -10.97
C SER A 174 5.31 25.66 -12.34
N THR A 175 4.67 24.64 -12.90
CA THR A 175 3.83 24.72 -14.11
C THR A 175 2.49 25.38 -13.80
#